data_AF-A0A1B6CRT2-F1
#
_entry.id   AF-A0A1B6CRT2-F1
#
_cell.length_a   1.000
_cell.length_b   1.000
_cell.length_c   1.000
_cell.angle_alpha   90.00
_cell.angle_beta   90.00
_cell.angle_gamma   90.00
#
_symmetry.space_group_name_H-M   'P 1'
#
loop_
_entity.id
_entity.type
_entity.pdbx_description
1 polymer ?
#
loop_
_entity_poly.entity_id
_entity_poly.type
_entity_poly.pdbx_seq_one_letter_code
_entity_poly.pdbx_strand_id
1 'polypeptide(L)'
;MFYISRVTRNKSCDIKAWRKTCTTVAAKNDPEEGIYGKEKLVEPFGQPTPKTHPHLLKVGEVIPGLEMDEFAVRRQNLVNQILRTSTDSQHMVVIPSSQRMYMTEKIPYLFRQNTDFLYFTGCLEPDSALVITATNENNVENSLFLRKRDKHAELWDGPRTGVERATDLFGIENPLPITSLGQFISSFFEKNKQTMLWYDFVGHFNSDVHKVIRNCLDTSTRKSEHIITPVIQR
;
A
#
# COMPACT_ATOMS: atom_id res chain seq x y z
N MET A 1 -31.32 50.56 36.49
CA MET A 1 -31.59 51.94 36.04
C MET A 1 -30.75 52.14 34.79
N PHE A 2 -31.25 52.18 33.57
CA PHE A 2 -32.32 53.04 33.04
C PHE A 2 -33.32 52.27 32.16
N TYR A 3 -34.53 52.81 32.09
CA TYR A 3 -35.74 52.24 31.51
C TYR A 3 -36.12 53.00 30.22
N ILE A 4 -36.19 52.27 29.11
CA ILE A 4 -37.15 52.32 27.97
C ILE A 4 -37.66 53.66 27.38
N SER A 5 -37.53 53.83 26.06
CA SER A 5 -38.63 54.21 25.14
C SER A 5 -38.36 53.67 23.73
N ARG A 6 -38.99 52.57 23.31
CA ARG A 6 -40.21 52.44 22.47
C ARG A 6 -40.21 53.23 21.15
N VAL A 7 -39.96 52.50 20.05
CA VAL A 7 -40.58 52.79 18.74
C VAL A 7 -41.65 51.73 18.48
N THR A 8 -42.90 52.18 18.52
CA THR A 8 -44.12 51.53 18.02
C THR A 8 -44.66 52.50 16.95
N ARG A 9 -45.31 52.17 15.83
CA ARG A 9 -46.10 51.06 15.30
C ARG A 9 -46.19 51.38 13.78
N ASN A 10 -45.94 50.47 12.85
CA ASN A 10 -46.84 49.41 12.36
C ASN A 10 -47.56 49.80 11.05
N LYS A 11 -47.76 48.78 10.20
CA LYS A 11 -48.62 48.67 8.99
C LYS A 11 -48.02 49.25 7.69
N SER A 12 -48.10 48.61 6.54
CA SER A 12 -48.54 47.27 6.09
C SER A 12 -48.03 47.09 4.66
N CYS A 13 -47.87 45.82 4.25
CA CYS A 13 -47.52 45.35 2.91
C CYS A 13 -48.18 46.12 1.76
N ASP A 14 -47.43 46.32 0.67
CA ASP A 14 -48.00 46.23 -0.67
C ASP A 14 -47.08 45.42 -1.60
N ILE A 15 -47.66 44.38 -2.22
CA ILE A 15 -46.97 43.21 -2.77
C ILE A 15 -46.71 43.33 -4.29
N LYS A 16 -46.69 44.55 -4.84
CA LYS A 16 -46.74 44.80 -6.30
C LYS A 16 -45.66 45.75 -6.84
N ALA A 17 -44.40 45.55 -6.45
CA ALA A 17 -43.27 46.30 -7.04
C ALA A 17 -42.12 45.40 -7.51
N TRP A 18 -42.43 44.20 -8.02
CA TRP A 18 -41.42 43.27 -8.55
C TRP A 18 -41.72 42.80 -9.97
N ARG A 19 -42.05 43.75 -10.85
CA ARG A 19 -42.05 43.51 -12.30
C ARG A 19 -41.96 44.85 -13.03
N LYS A 20 -40.77 45.15 -13.54
CA LYS A 20 -40.48 45.74 -14.87
C LYS A 20 -39.19 46.56 -14.81
N THR A 21 -38.08 45.93 -15.17
CA THR A 21 -37.05 46.47 -16.08
C THR A 21 -36.16 45.32 -16.53
N CYS A 22 -36.69 44.44 -17.39
CA CYS A 22 -35.86 43.73 -18.34
C CYS A 22 -35.82 44.60 -19.60
N THR A 23 -34.66 45.18 -19.88
CA THR A 23 -34.28 45.54 -21.25
C THR A 23 -32.99 44.81 -21.55
N THR A 24 -33.12 43.91 -22.50
CA THR A 24 -32.15 43.00 -23.09
C THR A 24 -30.89 43.71 -23.58
N VAL A 25 -29.74 43.29 -23.07
CA VAL A 25 -28.48 43.30 -23.83
C VAL A 25 -28.07 41.85 -23.95
N ALA A 26 -28.13 41.32 -25.16
CA ALA A 26 -27.72 39.97 -25.48
C ALA A 26 -26.20 39.85 -25.30
N ALA A 27 -25.76 39.41 -24.13
CA ALA A 27 -24.42 38.88 -23.94
C ALA A 27 -24.41 37.48 -24.52
N LYS A 28 -23.59 37.28 -25.56
CA LYS A 28 -23.23 35.93 -26.02
C LYS A 28 -22.54 35.26 -24.83
N ASN A 29 -23.20 34.27 -24.25
CA ASN A 29 -22.58 33.39 -23.26
C ASN A 29 -21.69 32.42 -24.03
N ASP A 30 -20.44 32.81 -24.27
CA ASP A 30 -19.37 31.82 -24.39
C ASP A 30 -19.30 31.10 -23.03
N PRO A 31 -19.21 29.76 -22.99
CA PRO A 31 -19.05 29.06 -21.72
C PRO A 31 -17.70 29.47 -21.15
N GLU A 32 -17.70 30.36 -20.16
CA GLU A 32 -16.56 30.53 -19.29
C GLU A 32 -16.33 29.18 -18.60
N GLU A 33 -15.42 28.40 -19.18
CA GLU A 33 -14.81 27.26 -18.52
C GLU A 33 -14.25 27.78 -17.20
N GLY A 34 -14.97 27.46 -16.12
CA GLY A 34 -14.57 27.80 -14.77
C GLY A 34 -13.13 27.33 -14.58
N ILE A 35 -12.23 28.29 -14.35
CA ILE A 35 -10.84 28.09 -13.96
C ILE A 35 -10.83 27.60 -12.50
N TYR A 36 -11.49 26.48 -12.22
CA TYR A 36 -11.07 25.64 -11.11
C TYR A 36 -9.82 24.94 -11.62
N GLY A 37 -8.67 25.57 -11.35
CA GLY A 37 -7.38 24.96 -11.57
C GLY A 37 -7.45 23.52 -11.08
N LYS A 38 -7.30 22.56 -11.99
CA LYS A 38 -7.03 21.18 -11.64
C LYS A 38 -5.65 21.15 -11.01
N GLU A 39 -5.53 21.65 -9.78
CA GLU A 39 -4.45 21.20 -8.91
C GLU A 39 -4.59 19.69 -8.89
N LYS A 40 -3.61 19.02 -9.52
CA LYS A 40 -3.53 17.57 -9.62
C LYS A 40 -3.70 17.05 -8.19
N LEU A 41 -4.89 16.54 -7.86
CA LEU A 41 -5.14 15.95 -6.56
C LEU A 41 -4.05 14.90 -6.37
N VAL A 42 -3.14 15.15 -5.42
CA VAL A 42 -2.06 14.22 -5.11
C VAL A 42 -2.76 12.96 -4.68
N GLU A 43 -2.72 11.93 -5.52
CA GLU A 43 -3.44 10.72 -5.22
C GLU A 43 -2.92 10.17 -3.89
N PRO A 44 -3.83 9.85 -2.96
CA PRO A 44 -3.42 9.40 -1.64
C PRO A 44 -2.81 7.99 -1.72
N PHE A 45 -1.77 7.76 -0.92
CA PHE A 45 -1.19 6.43 -0.69
C PHE A 45 -1.99 5.70 0.39
N GLY A 46 -1.80 4.38 0.51
CA GLY A 46 -2.46 3.58 1.55
C GLY A 46 -1.87 3.74 2.95
N GLN A 47 -0.83 4.54 3.11
CA GLN A 47 -0.22 4.88 4.38
C GLN A 47 0.20 6.36 4.44
N PRO A 48 0.44 6.93 5.63
CA PRO A 48 0.98 8.28 5.78
C PRO A 48 2.26 8.45 4.96
N THR A 49 2.42 9.61 4.34
CA THR A 49 3.64 9.97 3.59
C THR A 49 4.10 11.35 4.01
N PRO A 50 5.35 11.76 3.73
CA PRO A 50 5.85 13.09 4.09
C PRO A 50 5.01 14.23 3.48
N LYS A 51 4.39 13.98 2.32
CA LYS A 51 3.48 14.94 1.66
C LYS A 51 2.15 15.10 2.39
N THR A 52 1.59 14.01 2.92
CA THR A 52 0.29 14.03 3.61
C THR A 52 0.43 14.34 5.10
N HIS A 53 1.52 13.90 5.74
CA HIS A 53 1.77 14.03 7.17
C HIS A 53 3.22 14.49 7.46
N PRO A 54 3.57 15.75 7.12
CA PRO A 54 4.94 16.27 7.30
C PRO A 54 5.38 16.36 8.77
N HIS A 55 4.45 16.38 9.71
CA HIS A 55 4.73 16.38 11.15
C HIS A 55 5.11 14.98 11.68
N LEU A 56 4.79 13.92 10.93
CA LEU A 56 5.03 12.53 11.32
C LEU A 56 6.24 11.92 10.59
N LEU A 57 6.46 12.30 9.34
CA LEU A 57 7.50 11.73 8.46
C LEU A 57 8.32 12.82 7.77
N LYS A 58 9.64 12.67 7.79
CA LYS A 58 10.56 13.51 7.00
C LYS A 58 10.62 13.05 5.55
N VAL A 59 11.12 13.92 4.67
CA VAL A 59 11.31 13.57 3.25
C VAL A 59 12.30 12.41 3.14
N GLY A 60 11.90 11.32 2.47
CA GLY A 60 12.70 10.10 2.31
C GLY A 60 12.39 9.00 3.34
N GLU A 61 11.67 9.31 4.43
CA GLU A 61 11.23 8.32 5.42
C GLU A 61 9.97 7.60 4.95
N VAL A 62 9.99 6.26 5.05
CA VAL A 62 8.82 5.40 4.79
C VAL A 62 8.01 5.22 6.07
N ILE A 63 8.70 5.01 7.19
CA ILE A 63 8.16 4.99 8.55
C ILE A 63 8.99 5.91 9.43
N PRO A 64 8.47 6.40 10.58
CA PRO A 64 9.14 7.42 11.36
C PRO A 64 10.56 7.00 11.76
N GLY A 65 11.56 7.79 11.36
CA GLY A 65 12.96 7.55 11.64
C GLY A 65 13.65 6.46 10.80
N LEU A 66 12.99 5.91 9.77
CA LEU A 66 13.60 4.94 8.85
C LEU A 66 13.39 5.35 7.40
N GLU A 67 14.52 5.59 6.73
CA GLU A 67 14.59 5.98 5.32
C GLU A 67 14.40 4.77 4.39
N MET A 68 14.06 5.06 3.14
CA MET A 68 13.87 4.04 2.10
C MET A 68 15.13 3.18 1.87
N ASP A 69 16.31 3.80 1.88
CA ASP A 69 17.59 3.14 1.60
C ASP A 69 17.97 2.12 2.69
N GLU A 70 17.61 2.38 3.94
CA GLU A 70 17.81 1.47 5.07
C GLU A 70 17.11 0.13 4.85
N PHE A 71 15.92 0.12 4.23
CA PHE A 71 15.23 -1.12 3.87
C PHE A 71 15.96 -1.90 2.78
N ALA A 72 16.56 -1.22 1.81
CA ALA A 72 17.37 -1.87 0.78
C ALA A 72 18.60 -2.55 1.40
N VAL A 73 19.29 -1.86 2.32
CA VAL A 73 20.42 -2.42 3.08
C VAL A 73 20.01 -3.65 3.89
N ARG A 74 18.85 -3.62 4.56
CA ARG A 74 18.33 -4.78 5.31
C ARG A 74 18.06 -5.99 4.43
N ARG A 75 17.47 -5.79 3.26
CA ARG A 75 17.25 -6.87 2.29
C ARG A 75 18.55 -7.45 1.77
N GLN A 76 19.54 -6.61 1.46
CA GLN A 76 20.88 -7.06 1.05
C GLN A 76 21.58 -7.86 2.16
N ASN A 77 21.50 -7.42 3.41
CA ASN A 77 22.08 -8.14 4.55
C ASN A 77 21.46 -9.53 4.72
N LEU A 78 20.14 -9.65 4.56
CA LEU A 78 19.45 -10.94 4.58
C LEU A 78 19.98 -11.87 3.47
N VAL A 79 20.09 -11.36 2.24
CA VAL A 79 20.58 -12.15 1.11
C VAL A 79 22.03 -12.60 1.32
N ASN A 80 22.89 -11.72 1.81
CA ASN A 80 24.28 -12.05 2.13
C ASN A 80 24.39 -13.18 3.16
N GLN A 81 23.48 -13.22 4.14
CA GLN A 81 23.45 -14.30 5.14
C GLN A 81 22.95 -15.62 4.56
N ILE A 82 21.95 -15.58 3.69
CA ILE A 82 21.44 -16.76 2.98
C ILE A 82 22.54 -17.37 2.12
N LEU A 83 23.22 -16.55 1.31
CA LEU A 83 24.30 -16.99 0.41
C LEU A 83 25.51 -17.56 1.16
N ARG A 84 25.77 -17.12 2.40
CA ARG A 84 26.82 -17.68 3.26
C ARG A 84 26.44 -19.02 3.90
N THR A 85 25.16 -19.24 4.12
CA THR A 85 24.66 -20.42 4.86
C THR A 85 24.40 -21.60 3.94
N SER A 86 23.96 -21.34 2.71
CA SER A 86 23.51 -22.39 1.79
C SER A 86 24.41 -22.48 0.56
N THR A 87 24.57 -23.70 0.06
CA THR A 87 25.40 -24.02 -1.11
C THR A 87 24.61 -24.11 -2.41
N ASP A 88 23.28 -23.97 -2.36
CA ASP A 88 22.43 -23.99 -3.54
C ASP A 88 22.64 -22.75 -4.42
N SER A 89 22.40 -22.91 -5.72
CA SER A 89 22.65 -21.85 -6.70
C SER A 89 21.51 -20.85 -6.84
N GLN A 90 20.34 -21.10 -6.24
CA GLN A 90 19.15 -20.25 -6.36
C GLN A 90 18.35 -20.26 -5.07
N HIS A 91 18.01 -19.08 -4.59
CA HIS A 91 17.22 -18.88 -3.39
C HIS A 91 16.00 -18.01 -3.69
N MET A 92 14.86 -18.40 -3.15
CA MET A 92 13.66 -17.58 -3.11
C MET A 92 13.23 -17.40 -1.67
N VAL A 93 13.11 -16.16 -1.23
CA VAL A 93 12.59 -15.80 0.09
C VAL A 93 11.21 -15.22 -0.10
N VAL A 94 10.22 -15.77 0.60
CA VAL A 94 8.85 -15.23 0.59
C VAL A 94 8.48 -14.79 2.00
N ILE A 95 8.14 -13.52 2.14
CA ILE A 95 7.73 -12.92 3.42
C ILE A 95 6.32 -12.35 3.26
N PRO A 96 5.29 -12.97 3.86
CA PRO A 96 3.93 -12.51 3.75
C PRO A 96 3.65 -11.33 4.69
N SER A 97 2.82 -10.39 4.25
CA SER A 97 2.21 -9.40 5.14
C SER A 97 1.17 -10.06 6.04
N SER A 98 0.64 -9.31 7.01
CA SER A 98 -0.57 -9.70 7.74
C SER A 98 -1.81 -9.47 6.88
N GLN A 99 -2.83 -10.29 7.12
CA GLN A 99 -4.19 -10.11 6.59
C GLN A 99 -5.04 -9.28 7.57
N ARG A 100 -6.10 -8.64 7.07
CA ARG A 100 -7.08 -7.98 7.95
C ARG A 100 -7.88 -9.02 8.72
N MET A 101 -7.89 -8.88 10.05
CA MET A 101 -8.67 -9.74 10.93
C MET A 101 -9.99 -9.07 11.28
N TYR A 102 -11.05 -9.86 11.39
CA TYR A 102 -12.40 -9.38 11.67
C TYR A 102 -12.88 -9.91 13.03
N MET A 103 -13.45 -9.02 13.84
CA MET A 103 -14.11 -9.39 15.10
C MET A 103 -15.44 -10.09 14.84
N THR A 104 -16.15 -9.62 13.84
CA THR A 104 -17.41 -10.15 13.30
C THR A 104 -17.40 -9.86 11.80
N GLU A 105 -18.24 -10.51 11.01
CA GLU A 105 -18.25 -10.46 9.53
C GLU A 105 -18.08 -9.06 8.90
N LYS A 106 -18.52 -7.99 9.56
CA LYS A 106 -18.46 -6.60 9.06
C LYS A 106 -17.61 -5.65 9.90
N ILE A 107 -17.01 -6.11 11.00
CA ILE A 107 -16.27 -5.25 11.94
C ILE A 107 -14.80 -5.68 11.93
N PRO A 108 -13.91 -4.97 11.22
CA PRO A 108 -12.48 -5.27 11.23
C PRO A 108 -11.84 -4.83 12.55
N TYR A 109 -10.84 -5.59 13.00
CA TYR A 109 -9.91 -5.13 14.02
C TYR A 109 -8.96 -4.07 13.44
N LEU A 110 -8.29 -3.34 14.35
CA LEU A 110 -7.17 -2.48 13.96
C LEU A 110 -6.09 -3.33 13.28
N PHE A 111 -5.67 -2.90 12.11
CA PHE A 111 -4.66 -3.62 11.34
C PHE A 111 -3.30 -3.52 12.04
N ARG A 112 -2.66 -4.68 12.21
CA ARG A 112 -1.28 -4.79 12.68
C ARG A 112 -0.50 -5.60 11.65
N GLN A 113 0.63 -5.06 11.22
CA GLN A 113 1.49 -5.71 10.24
C GLN A 113 2.36 -6.80 10.87
N ASN A 114 2.77 -7.76 10.04
CA ASN A 114 3.80 -8.73 10.38
C ASN A 114 5.13 -8.01 10.58
N THR A 115 5.78 -8.25 11.72
CA THR A 115 7.05 -7.61 12.10
C THR A 115 8.13 -7.81 11.04
N ASP A 116 8.28 -9.03 10.51
CA ASP A 116 9.33 -9.34 9.53
C ASP A 116 9.07 -8.61 8.20
N PHE A 117 7.82 -8.66 7.72
CA PHE A 117 7.43 -7.95 6.52
C PHE A 117 7.64 -6.44 6.66
N LEU A 118 7.24 -5.86 7.80
CA LEU A 118 7.41 -4.45 8.10
C LEU A 118 8.91 -4.08 8.17
N TYR A 119 9.75 -4.95 8.73
CA TYR A 119 11.19 -4.71 8.87
C TYR A 119 11.92 -4.58 7.53
N PHE A 120 11.51 -5.34 6.50
CA PHE A 120 12.15 -5.35 5.18
C PHE A 120 11.53 -4.42 4.15
N THR A 121 10.28 -3.99 4.34
CA THR A 121 9.55 -3.18 3.35
C THR A 121 9.09 -1.82 3.84
N GLY A 122 8.82 -1.65 5.13
CA GLY A 122 8.13 -0.47 5.65
C GLY A 122 6.66 -0.36 5.22
N CYS A 123 6.09 -1.41 4.60
CA CYS A 123 4.73 -1.39 4.08
C CYS A 123 3.69 -1.74 5.17
N LEU A 124 2.73 -0.84 5.37
CA LEU A 124 1.63 -0.98 6.31
C LEU A 124 0.31 -1.41 5.65
N GLU A 125 0.36 -1.86 4.40
CA GLU A 125 -0.82 -2.37 3.70
C GLU A 125 -1.03 -3.88 3.95
N PRO A 126 -2.29 -4.33 4.07
CA PRO A 126 -2.61 -5.75 4.18
C PRO A 126 -2.51 -6.46 2.83
N ASP A 127 -2.62 -7.79 2.86
CA ASP A 127 -2.75 -8.66 1.69
C ASP A 127 -1.65 -8.46 0.64
N SER A 128 -0.41 -8.40 1.13
CA SER A 128 0.79 -8.12 0.37
C SER A 128 1.87 -9.19 0.66
N ALA A 129 2.88 -9.29 -0.20
CA ALA A 129 4.00 -10.21 0.02
C ALA A 129 5.29 -9.65 -0.57
N LEU A 130 6.40 -9.83 0.13
CA LEU A 130 7.73 -9.54 -0.38
C LEU A 130 8.33 -10.85 -0.88
N VAL A 131 8.82 -10.84 -2.11
CA VAL A 131 9.58 -11.96 -2.67
C VAL A 131 10.96 -11.45 -3.05
N ILE A 132 11.98 -12.12 -2.53
CA ILE A 132 13.38 -11.85 -2.89
C ILE A 132 13.90 -13.08 -3.60
N THR A 133 14.38 -12.91 -4.83
CA THR A 133 15.03 -13.97 -5.59
C THR A 133 16.50 -13.64 -5.71
N ALA A 134 17.36 -14.58 -5.30
CA ALA A 134 18.80 -14.42 -5.33
C ALA A 134 19.42 -15.64 -6.03
N THR A 135 20.14 -15.40 -7.11
CA THR A 135 21.01 -16.40 -7.73
C THR A 135 22.40 -16.34 -7.10
N ASN A 136 23.01 -15.15 -7.14
CA ASN A 136 24.35 -14.84 -6.65
C ASN A 136 24.32 -13.46 -5.98
N GLU A 137 25.42 -13.05 -5.33
CA GLU A 137 25.53 -11.72 -4.69
C GLU A 137 25.21 -10.56 -5.65
N ASN A 138 25.53 -10.70 -6.93
CA ASN A 138 25.31 -9.68 -7.96
C ASN A 138 23.94 -9.77 -8.65
N ASN A 139 23.15 -10.81 -8.39
CA ASN A 139 21.86 -11.02 -9.05
C ASN A 139 20.78 -11.28 -8.00
N VAL A 140 20.29 -10.17 -7.45
CA VAL A 140 19.28 -10.11 -6.40
C VAL A 140 18.14 -9.25 -6.93
N GLU A 141 16.94 -9.82 -7.02
CA GLU A 141 15.75 -9.09 -7.42
C GLU A 141 14.76 -9.04 -6.24
N ASN A 142 14.27 -7.85 -5.95
CA ASN A 142 13.26 -7.61 -4.93
C ASN A 142 11.92 -7.32 -5.61
N SER A 143 10.92 -8.16 -5.36
CA SER A 143 9.57 -8.00 -5.91
C SER A 143 8.56 -7.80 -4.79
N LEU A 144 7.74 -6.74 -4.88
CA LEU A 144 6.69 -6.45 -3.91
C LEU A 144 5.32 -6.71 -4.51
N PHE A 145 4.59 -7.65 -3.93
CA PHE A 145 3.25 -7.99 -4.33
C PHE A 145 2.24 -7.20 -3.50
N LEU A 146 1.42 -6.38 -4.16
CA LEU A 146 0.41 -5.53 -3.53
C LEU A 146 -0.97 -5.76 -4.13
N ARG A 147 -2.01 -5.32 -3.44
CA ARG A 147 -3.35 -5.23 -4.02
C ARG A 147 -3.40 -4.15 -5.09
N LYS A 148 -4.13 -4.42 -6.16
CA LYS A 148 -4.48 -3.39 -7.15
C LYS A 148 -5.40 -2.35 -6.51
N ARG A 149 -5.35 -1.14 -7.05
CA ARG A 149 -6.27 -0.07 -6.69
C ARG A 149 -7.67 -0.42 -7.17
N ASP A 150 -8.64 -0.13 -6.32
CA ASP A 150 -10.05 -0.32 -6.63
C ASP A 150 -10.81 0.87 -6.05
N LYS A 151 -11.35 1.72 -6.95
CA LYS A 151 -12.06 2.94 -6.59
C LYS A 151 -13.28 2.67 -5.71
N HIS A 152 -13.94 1.52 -5.90
CA HIS A 152 -15.11 1.17 -5.10
C HIS A 152 -14.70 0.78 -3.68
N ALA A 153 -13.66 -0.04 -3.55
CA ALA A 153 -13.13 -0.43 -2.24
C ALA A 153 -12.47 0.75 -1.51
N GLU A 154 -11.79 1.65 -2.23
CA GLU A 154 -11.13 2.83 -1.66
C GLU A 154 -12.11 3.82 -1.00
N LEU A 155 -13.38 3.82 -1.43
CA LEU A 155 -14.43 4.63 -0.79
C LEU A 155 -14.68 4.20 0.68
N TRP A 156 -14.45 2.93 0.99
CA TRP A 156 -14.75 2.34 2.30
C TRP A 156 -13.48 2.06 3.11
N ASP A 157 -12.47 1.46 2.49
CA ASP A 157 -11.21 1.08 3.12
C ASP A 157 -10.21 2.23 3.24
N GLY A 158 -10.50 3.34 2.54
CA GLY A 158 -9.52 4.38 2.29
C GLY A 158 -8.58 4.06 1.13
N PRO A 159 -7.66 4.99 0.84
CA PRO A 159 -6.76 4.91 -0.30
C PRO A 159 -5.83 3.70 -0.24
N ARG A 160 -5.34 3.26 -1.40
CA ARG A 160 -4.35 2.19 -1.55
C ARG A 160 -3.19 2.68 -2.40
N THR A 161 -1.96 2.32 -2.07
CA THR A 161 -0.78 2.71 -2.87
C THR A 161 -0.85 2.11 -4.27
N GLY A 162 -1.25 0.84 -4.35
CA GLY A 162 -1.28 0.10 -5.60
C GLY A 162 0.10 -0.24 -6.14
N VAL A 163 0.12 -1.03 -7.20
CA VAL A 163 1.35 -1.51 -7.85
C VAL A 163 2.12 -0.36 -8.50
N GLU A 164 1.42 0.58 -9.13
CA GLU A 164 2.00 1.65 -9.94
C GLU A 164 2.87 2.62 -9.14
N ARG A 165 2.57 2.82 -7.85
CA ARG A 165 3.24 3.82 -6.98
C ARG A 165 4.04 3.18 -5.86
N ALA A 166 4.12 1.86 -5.85
CA ALA A 166 4.86 1.11 -4.85
C ALA A 166 6.36 1.42 -4.92
N THR A 167 6.91 1.58 -6.12
CA THR A 167 8.32 1.91 -6.32
C THR A 167 8.66 3.28 -5.73
N ASP A 168 7.78 4.28 -5.91
CA ASP A 168 7.98 5.63 -5.38
C ASP A 168 8.04 5.67 -3.85
N LEU A 169 7.28 4.80 -3.17
CA LEU A 169 7.14 4.82 -1.71
C LEU A 169 8.08 3.85 -1.01
N PHE A 170 8.27 2.65 -1.55
CA PHE A 170 9.01 1.57 -0.90
C PHE A 170 10.41 1.34 -1.50
N GLY A 171 10.73 1.97 -2.64
CA GLY A 171 12.02 1.79 -3.31
C GLY A 171 12.25 0.36 -3.80
N ILE A 172 11.17 -0.35 -4.16
CA ILE A 172 11.23 -1.71 -4.69
C ILE A 172 11.02 -1.66 -6.20
N GLU A 173 11.97 -2.27 -6.93
CA GLU A 173 12.08 -2.18 -8.38
C GLU A 173 10.92 -2.87 -9.11
N ASN A 174 10.47 -4.03 -8.61
CA ASN A 174 9.49 -4.86 -9.28
C ASN A 174 8.19 -5.01 -8.48
N PRO A 175 7.31 -3.99 -8.46
CA PRO A 175 6.00 -4.15 -7.86
C PRO A 175 5.08 -4.95 -8.79
N LEU A 176 4.36 -5.91 -8.22
CA LEU A 176 3.44 -6.80 -8.94
C LEU A 176 2.11 -6.91 -8.20
N PRO A 177 1.01 -7.30 -8.88
CA PRO A 177 -0.26 -7.54 -8.20
C PRO A 177 -0.22 -8.86 -7.43
N ILE A 178 -0.78 -8.90 -6.22
CA ILE A 178 -0.84 -10.10 -5.37
C ILE A 178 -1.50 -11.30 -6.06
N THR A 179 -2.44 -11.06 -6.97
CA THR A 179 -3.08 -12.11 -7.78
C THR A 179 -2.11 -12.86 -8.68
N SER A 180 -0.96 -12.28 -9.02
CA SER A 180 0.09 -12.89 -9.86
C SER A 180 1.13 -13.68 -9.08
N LEU A 181 1.05 -13.68 -7.73
CA LEU A 181 2.05 -14.32 -6.87
C LEU A 181 2.24 -15.81 -7.19
N GLY A 182 1.14 -16.56 -7.32
CA GLY A 182 1.22 -18.01 -7.61
C GLY A 182 1.87 -18.29 -8.96
N GLN A 183 1.52 -17.52 -9.99
CA GLN A 183 2.12 -17.65 -11.32
C GLN A 183 3.62 -17.29 -11.30
N PHE A 184 3.99 -16.25 -10.56
CA PHE A 184 5.39 -15.85 -10.40
C PHE A 184 6.21 -16.99 -9.78
N ILE A 185 5.76 -17.54 -8.64
CA ILE A 185 6.44 -18.63 -7.93
C ILE A 185 6.57 -19.87 -8.82
N SER A 186 5.48 -20.31 -9.46
CA SER A 186 5.49 -21.46 -10.37
C SER A 186 6.46 -21.23 -11.54
N SER A 187 6.41 -20.07 -12.18
CA SER A 187 7.30 -19.75 -13.31
C SER A 187 8.78 -19.72 -12.90
N PHE A 188 9.07 -19.31 -11.66
CA PHE A 188 10.43 -19.30 -11.15
C PHE A 188 10.93 -20.73 -10.90
N PHE A 189 10.11 -21.60 -10.30
CA PHE A 189 10.46 -23.01 -10.11
C PHE A 189 10.63 -23.79 -11.42
N GLU A 190 9.84 -23.48 -12.44
CA GLU A 190 9.98 -24.07 -13.77
C GLU A 190 11.31 -23.70 -14.45
N LYS A 191 11.71 -22.43 -14.35
CA LYS A 191 12.98 -21.93 -14.89
C LYS A 191 14.17 -22.47 -14.10
N ASN A 192 14.06 -22.52 -12.77
CA ASN A 192 15.14 -22.81 -11.85
C ASN A 192 14.88 -24.13 -11.11
N LYS A 193 15.36 -25.24 -11.70
CA LYS A 193 15.15 -26.60 -11.18
C LYS A 193 15.66 -26.81 -9.75
N GLN A 194 16.76 -26.17 -9.36
CA GLN A 194 17.34 -26.29 -8.02
C GLN A 194 17.21 -24.95 -7.29
N THR A 195 15.99 -24.68 -6.81
CA THR A 195 15.68 -23.49 -6.02
C THR A 195 15.40 -23.89 -4.57
N MET A 196 16.07 -23.21 -3.65
CA MET A 196 15.77 -23.28 -2.22
C MET A 196 14.70 -22.25 -1.87
N LEU A 197 13.57 -22.71 -1.30
CA LEU A 197 12.52 -21.82 -0.80
C LEU A 197 12.70 -21.56 0.70
N TRP A 198 12.80 -20.29 1.05
CA TRP A 198 12.77 -19.79 2.41
C TRP A 198 11.40 -19.20 2.70
N TYR A 199 10.66 -19.84 3.61
CA TYR A 199 9.33 -19.38 4.02
C TYR A 199 9.04 -19.86 5.45
N ASP A 200 8.36 -19.04 6.24
CA ASP A 200 7.87 -19.45 7.56
C ASP A 200 6.52 -20.19 7.43
N PHE A 201 6.58 -21.52 7.52
CA PHE A 201 5.39 -22.38 7.49
C PHE A 201 4.65 -22.44 8.84
N VAL A 202 5.26 -21.96 9.93
CA VAL A 202 4.67 -21.98 11.27
C VAL A 202 3.80 -20.73 11.48
N GLY A 203 4.32 -19.57 11.12
CA GLY A 203 3.62 -18.28 11.16
C GLY A 203 2.57 -18.15 10.06
N HIS A 204 1.32 -18.50 10.36
CA HIS A 204 0.20 -18.32 9.41
C HIS A 204 -0.31 -16.86 9.40
N PHE A 205 0.56 -15.90 9.03
CA PHE A 205 0.24 -14.46 9.04
C PHE A 205 -0.73 -14.05 7.92
N ASN A 206 -0.66 -14.74 6.78
CA ASN A 206 -1.58 -14.61 5.66
C ASN A 206 -1.99 -16.00 5.17
N SER A 207 -3.27 -16.32 5.33
CA SER A 207 -3.78 -17.64 4.99
C SER A 207 -3.80 -17.89 3.48
N ASP A 208 -3.99 -16.85 2.68
CA ASP A 208 -4.11 -16.97 1.23
C ASP A 208 -2.74 -17.14 0.57
N VAL A 209 -1.74 -16.36 1.00
CA VAL A 209 -0.34 -16.56 0.56
C VAL A 209 0.14 -17.96 0.95
N HIS A 210 -0.15 -18.42 2.16
CA HIS A 210 0.21 -19.76 2.61
C HIS A 210 -0.41 -20.86 1.71
N LYS A 211 -1.69 -20.74 1.37
CA LYS A 211 -2.36 -21.67 0.43
C LYS A 211 -1.70 -21.66 -0.94
N VAL A 212 -1.38 -20.48 -1.48
CA VAL A 212 -0.70 -20.33 -2.78
C VAL A 212 0.65 -21.06 -2.76
N ILE A 213 1.47 -20.82 -1.74
CA ILE A 213 2.78 -21.46 -1.62
C ILE A 213 2.65 -22.98 -1.51
N ARG A 214 1.73 -23.47 -0.66
CA ARG A 214 1.48 -24.91 -0.52
C ARG A 214 1.07 -25.55 -1.84
N ASN A 215 0.13 -24.95 -2.55
CA ASN A 215 -0.33 -25.45 -3.85
C ASN A 215 0.81 -25.48 -4.89
N CYS A 216 1.67 -24.46 -4.91
CA CYS A 216 2.83 -24.42 -5.80
C CYS A 216 3.87 -25.52 -5.46
N LEU A 217 4.08 -25.82 -4.17
CA LEU A 217 5.00 -26.86 -3.73
C LEU A 217 4.47 -28.27 -4.02
N ASP A 218 3.19 -28.51 -3.76
CA ASP A 218 2.53 -29.80 -4.03
C ASP A 218 2.60 -30.15 -5.53
N THR A 219 2.45 -29.15 -6.40
CA THR A 219 2.57 -29.33 -7.85
C THR A 219 4.00 -29.63 -8.30
N SER A 220 5.01 -29.17 -7.55
CA SER A 220 6.42 -29.15 -7.99
C SER A 220 7.28 -30.31 -7.46
N THR A 221 6.79 -31.11 -6.50
CA THR A 221 7.48 -32.29 -5.92
C THR A 221 9.01 -32.16 -5.79
N ARG A 222 9.51 -31.19 -5.00
CA ARG A 222 10.94 -31.11 -4.62
C ARG A 222 11.11 -30.81 -3.13
N LYS A 223 12.05 -31.57 -2.53
CA LYS A 223 12.38 -31.64 -1.10
C LYS A 223 13.58 -30.74 -0.80
N SER A 224 13.35 -29.52 -0.35
CA SER A 224 14.27 -28.83 0.55
C SER A 224 13.56 -27.60 1.10
N GLU A 225 13.04 -27.73 2.31
CA GLU A 225 12.31 -26.69 3.02
C GLU A 225 13.22 -26.18 4.12
N HIS A 226 13.48 -24.86 4.12
CA HIS A 226 14.15 -24.22 5.23
C HIS A 226 13.29 -23.07 5.75
N ILE A 227 13.08 -23.08 7.06
CA ILE A 227 12.33 -22.04 7.76
C ILE A 227 13.22 -20.80 7.79
N ILE A 228 12.66 -19.65 7.40
CA ILE A 228 13.31 -18.35 7.67
C ILE A 228 13.37 -18.21 9.19
N THR A 229 14.57 -18.30 9.76
CA THR A 229 14.77 -17.86 11.13
C THR A 229 15.08 -16.37 11.09
N PRO A 230 14.35 -15.53 11.85
CA PRO A 230 14.67 -14.12 11.91
C PRO A 230 16.09 -13.98 12.44
N VAL A 231 16.89 -13.21 11.72
CA VAL A 231 18.26 -12.88 12.08
C VAL A 231 18.18 -11.89 13.24
N ILE A 232 18.02 -12.40 14.45
CA ILE A 232 18.23 -11.63 15.67
C ILE A 232 19.71 -11.79 16.03
N GLN A 233 20.59 -11.15 15.26
CA GLN A 233 21.91 -10.82 15.79
C GLN A 233 21.76 -9.50 16.54
N ARG A 234 21.62 -9.59 17.86
CA ARG A 234 21.90 -8.48 18.78
C ARG A 234 23.41 -8.29 18.91
#